data_AF-A0A520I8L7-F1
#
_entry.id   AF-A0A520I8L7-F1
#
_cell.length_a   1.000
_cell.length_b   1.000
_cell.length_c   1.000
_cell.angle_alpha   90.00
_cell.angle_beta   90.00
_cell.angle_gamma   90.00
#
_symmetry.space_group_name_H-M   'P 1'
#
loop_
_entity.id
_entity.type
_entity.pdbx_description
1 polymer ?
#
loop_
_entity_poly.entity_id
_entity_poly.type
_entity_poly.pdbx_seq_one_letter_code
_entity_poly.pdbx_strand_id
1 'polypeptide(L)'
;AQLHREDAVALELGGPEVGRGCGGRGIIHGFETLEKLGFHEWGFDYVLLDFLGDVVCGGFGLPIARDMCQKVIVVASNDLQSLYVANNVCKAVEYFRKMGGNVGVAGMILNKDDGTGEANAFAEAVGIPVLTAIPANEDIRKKSANYQIIGKPGGQWASIFEELAINVAEAPPLRPAPLDQDGLLGLFSADVTGADYALKPATQADMRGAAYVAKPSLEVVYDAAV
;
A
#
# COMPACT_ATOMS: atom_id res chain seq x y z
N ALA A 1 -4.04 -9.20 -21.90
CA ALA A 1 -3.09 -9.57 -22.96
C ALA A 1 -2.08 -10.54 -22.35
N GLN A 2 -1.96 -11.75 -22.87
CA GLN A 2 -0.98 -12.73 -22.36
C GLN A 2 0.38 -12.42 -22.98
N LEU A 3 1.30 -11.86 -22.20
CA LEU A 3 2.72 -11.85 -22.53
C LEU A 3 3.31 -13.16 -22.02
N HIS A 4 3.49 -14.13 -22.92
CA HIS A 4 4.27 -15.33 -22.62
C HIS A 4 5.76 -15.00 -22.79
N ARG A 5 6.50 -14.96 -21.69
CA ARG A 5 7.86 -15.51 -21.66
C ARG A 5 7.75 -16.92 -21.11
N GLU A 6 8.66 -17.81 -21.51
CA GLU A 6 8.54 -19.25 -21.25
C GLU A 6 8.27 -19.61 -19.76
N ASP A 7 8.61 -18.73 -18.82
CA ASP A 7 8.46 -18.95 -17.36
C ASP A 7 7.55 -17.93 -16.63
N ALA A 8 6.83 -17.04 -17.32
CA ALA A 8 5.98 -16.03 -16.66
C ALA A 8 4.67 -15.77 -17.42
N VAL A 9 3.56 -15.73 -16.68
CA VAL A 9 2.21 -15.45 -17.19
C VAL A 9 1.68 -14.16 -16.55
N ALA A 10 1.16 -13.26 -17.38
CA ALA A 10 0.54 -12.00 -16.92
C ALA A 10 -0.95 -11.97 -17.25
N LEU A 11 -1.74 -11.45 -16.32
CA LEU A 11 -3.18 -11.26 -16.42
C LEU A 11 -3.57 -9.91 -15.81
N GLU A 12 -4.52 -9.24 -16.46
CA GLU A 12 -5.13 -8.01 -15.96
C GLU A 12 -6.61 -8.27 -15.67
N LEU A 13 -7.06 -8.00 -14.45
CA LEU A 13 -8.47 -8.20 -14.06
C LEU A 13 -9.39 -7.07 -14.56
N GLY A 14 -8.81 -5.92 -14.90
CA GLY A 14 -9.54 -4.74 -15.35
C GLY A 14 -10.41 -4.11 -14.26
N GLY A 15 -11.23 -3.14 -14.66
CA GLY A 15 -12.12 -2.39 -13.77
C GLY A 15 -13.21 -1.67 -14.56
N PRO A 16 -14.18 -1.05 -13.86
CA PRO A 16 -15.18 -0.23 -14.52
C PRO A 16 -14.56 1.02 -15.17
N GLU A 17 -15.27 1.61 -16.12
CA GLU A 17 -14.86 2.88 -16.74
C GLU A 17 -14.70 3.99 -15.69
N VAL A 18 -13.78 4.93 -15.95
CA VAL A 18 -13.53 6.08 -15.08
C VAL A 18 -14.83 6.84 -14.79
N GLY A 19 -15.10 7.09 -13.50
CA GLY A 19 -16.32 7.76 -13.04
C GLY A 19 -17.54 6.86 -12.87
N ARG A 20 -17.41 5.53 -13.05
CA ARG A 20 -18.52 4.57 -12.87
C ARG A 20 -18.20 3.49 -11.83
N GLY A 21 -19.11 3.29 -10.88
CA GLY A 21 -19.02 2.17 -9.93
C GLY A 21 -17.85 2.26 -8.95
N CYS A 22 -17.38 1.10 -8.50
CA CYS A 22 -16.25 0.96 -7.57
C CYS A 22 -15.08 0.28 -8.27
N GLY A 23 -13.88 0.86 -8.18
CA GLY A 23 -12.67 0.30 -8.80
C GLY A 23 -12.38 -1.15 -8.38
N GLY A 24 -12.73 -1.51 -7.14
CA GLY A 24 -12.56 -2.87 -6.62
C GLY A 24 -13.51 -3.92 -7.20
N ARG A 25 -14.54 -3.53 -7.96
CA ARG A 25 -15.52 -4.50 -8.49
C ARG A 25 -14.91 -5.45 -9.52
N GLY A 26 -14.02 -4.95 -10.38
CA GLY A 26 -13.31 -5.77 -11.37
C GLY A 26 -12.44 -6.83 -10.70
N ILE A 27 -11.76 -6.45 -9.61
CA ILE A 27 -10.93 -7.35 -8.81
C ILE A 27 -11.78 -8.48 -8.21
N ILE A 28 -12.89 -8.16 -7.53
CA ILE A 28 -13.76 -9.17 -6.91
C ILE A 28 -14.23 -10.19 -7.97
N HIS A 29 -14.78 -9.70 -9.07
CA HIS A 29 -15.30 -10.57 -10.12
C HIS A 29 -14.20 -11.37 -10.83
N GLY A 30 -13.03 -10.75 -11.00
CA GLY A 30 -11.85 -11.38 -11.58
C GLY A 30 -11.38 -12.57 -10.75
N PHE A 31 -11.25 -12.40 -9.43
CA PHE A 31 -10.89 -13.48 -8.52
C PHE A 31 -11.94 -14.58 -8.47
N GLU A 32 -13.23 -14.24 -8.37
CA GLU A 32 -14.32 -15.24 -8.44
C GLU A 32 -14.28 -16.05 -9.74
N THR A 33 -13.86 -15.44 -10.85
CA THR A 33 -13.71 -16.12 -12.13
C THR A 33 -12.48 -17.03 -12.14
N LEU A 34 -11.35 -16.56 -11.61
CA LEU A 34 -10.13 -17.36 -11.48
C LEU A 34 -10.33 -18.57 -10.57
N GLU A 35 -11.01 -18.41 -9.44
CA GLU A 35 -11.37 -19.51 -8.54
C GLU A 35 -12.18 -20.59 -9.27
N LYS A 36 -13.18 -20.20 -10.09
CA LYS A 36 -13.98 -21.13 -10.90
C LYS A 36 -13.17 -21.86 -11.98
N LEU A 37 -12.09 -21.25 -12.45
CA LEU A 37 -11.17 -21.86 -13.42
C LEU A 37 -10.08 -22.71 -12.75
N GLY A 38 -10.17 -22.95 -11.44
CA GLY A 38 -9.23 -23.78 -10.70
C GLY A 38 -7.85 -23.14 -10.55
N PHE A 39 -7.78 -21.82 -10.38
CA PHE A 39 -6.51 -21.07 -10.29
C PHE A 39 -5.49 -21.69 -9.31
N HIS A 40 -5.96 -22.26 -8.20
CA HIS A 40 -5.10 -22.92 -7.20
C HIS A 40 -4.43 -24.22 -7.70
N GLU A 41 -4.91 -24.79 -8.80
CA GLU A 41 -4.41 -26.05 -9.39
C GLU A 41 -3.40 -25.79 -10.54
N TRP A 42 -3.14 -24.54 -10.90
CA TRP A 42 -2.32 -24.20 -12.07
C TRP A 42 -0.81 -24.41 -11.83
N GLY A 43 -0.40 -24.81 -10.62
CA GLY A 43 0.97 -25.24 -10.33
C GLY A 43 2.01 -24.10 -10.34
N PHE A 44 1.61 -22.86 -10.07
CA PHE A 44 2.55 -21.74 -9.95
C PHE A 44 3.32 -21.80 -8.63
N ASP A 45 4.64 -21.60 -8.70
CA ASP A 45 5.48 -21.44 -7.51
C ASP A 45 5.22 -20.10 -6.82
N TYR A 46 4.98 -19.05 -7.61
CA TYR A 46 4.72 -17.69 -7.13
C TYR A 46 3.57 -17.05 -7.88
N VAL A 47 2.72 -16.35 -7.13
CA VAL A 47 1.67 -15.48 -7.67
C VAL A 47 1.92 -14.08 -7.13
N LEU A 48 2.25 -13.15 -8.02
CA LEU A 48 2.38 -11.73 -7.68
C LEU A 48 1.08 -11.02 -8.02
N LEU A 49 0.54 -10.32 -7.02
CA LEU A 49 -0.67 -9.52 -7.13
C LEU A 49 -0.28 -8.05 -7.05
N ASP A 50 -0.32 -7.35 -8.19
CA ASP A 50 -0.04 -5.91 -8.24
C ASP A 50 -1.33 -5.12 -7.95
N PHE A 51 -1.32 -4.36 -6.86
CA PHE A 51 -2.50 -3.70 -6.31
C PHE A 51 -2.20 -2.24 -5.97
N LEU A 52 -3.20 -1.39 -6.18
CA LEU A 52 -3.15 0.02 -5.85
C LEU A 52 -3.21 0.21 -4.32
N GLY A 53 -2.21 0.86 -3.73
CA GLY A 53 -2.07 1.00 -2.28
C GLY A 53 -2.89 2.14 -1.65
N ASP A 54 -3.23 3.18 -2.40
CA ASP A 54 -3.93 4.38 -1.90
C ASP A 54 -5.28 4.04 -1.24
N VAL A 55 -5.92 2.98 -1.73
CA VAL A 55 -7.18 2.47 -1.20
C VAL A 55 -7.04 0.98 -0.85
N VAL A 56 -7.20 0.66 0.43
CA VAL A 56 -7.13 -0.74 0.91
C VAL A 56 -8.50 -1.19 1.42
N CYS A 57 -9.53 -0.90 0.63
CA CYS A 57 -10.93 -1.19 0.96
C CYS A 57 -11.64 -1.94 -0.17
N GLY A 58 -12.78 -2.57 0.17
CA GLY A 58 -13.59 -3.33 -0.79
C GLY A 58 -12.75 -4.38 -1.52
N GLY A 59 -12.77 -4.34 -2.86
CA GLY A 59 -12.02 -5.28 -3.70
C GLY A 59 -10.50 -5.15 -3.60
N PHE A 60 -9.97 -3.96 -3.31
CA PHE A 60 -8.52 -3.76 -3.18
C PHE A 60 -7.94 -4.40 -1.91
N GLY A 61 -8.76 -4.51 -0.85
CA GLY A 61 -8.40 -5.23 0.37
C GLY A 61 -8.67 -6.74 0.31
N LEU A 62 -9.28 -7.24 -0.78
CA LEU A 62 -9.74 -8.63 -0.88
C LEU A 62 -8.61 -9.66 -0.67
N PRO A 63 -7.40 -9.50 -1.25
CA PRO A 63 -6.35 -10.50 -1.07
C PRO A 63 -5.90 -10.66 0.38
N ILE A 64 -5.93 -9.56 1.15
CA ILE A 64 -5.60 -9.55 2.58
C ILE A 64 -6.78 -10.11 3.39
N ALA A 65 -8.00 -9.67 3.06
CA ALA A 65 -9.21 -10.01 3.80
C ALA A 65 -9.60 -11.50 3.71
N ARG A 66 -9.24 -12.18 2.62
CA ARG A 66 -9.59 -13.58 2.35
C ARG A 66 -8.39 -14.53 2.40
N ASP A 67 -7.26 -14.12 2.97
CA ASP A 67 -6.03 -14.93 3.03
C ASP A 67 -5.61 -15.48 1.64
N MET A 68 -5.83 -14.71 0.57
CA MET A 68 -5.48 -15.11 -0.80
C MET A 68 -4.01 -14.86 -1.12
N CYS A 69 -3.32 -14.11 -0.27
CA CYS A 69 -1.89 -13.90 -0.31
C CYS A 69 -1.30 -14.22 1.07
N GLN A 70 -0.06 -14.71 1.10
CA GLN A 70 0.60 -15.03 2.38
C GLN A 70 1.22 -13.77 3.00
N LYS A 71 1.76 -12.90 2.14
CA LYS A 71 2.52 -11.72 2.55
C LYS A 71 2.34 -10.57 1.56
N VAL A 72 2.34 -9.36 2.08
CA VAL A 72 2.25 -8.10 1.33
C VAL A 72 3.65 -7.50 1.21
N ILE A 73 4.01 -7.05 0.01
CA ILE A 73 5.22 -6.26 -0.22
C ILE A 73 4.77 -4.82 -0.38
N VAL A 74 5.30 -3.93 0.45
CA VAL A 74 4.98 -2.50 0.37
C VAL A 74 6.03 -1.82 -0.49
N VAL A 75 5.63 -1.01 -1.46
CA VAL A 75 6.56 -0.18 -2.25
C VAL A 75 6.36 1.26 -1.81
N ALA A 76 7.43 1.92 -1.38
CA ALA A 76 7.36 3.31 -0.93
C ALA A 76 8.63 4.10 -1.29
N SER A 77 8.50 5.43 -1.33
CA SER A 77 9.59 6.41 -1.40
C SER A 77 9.71 7.16 -0.07
N ASN A 78 10.70 8.05 0.05
CA ASN A 78 10.93 8.84 1.27
C ASN A 78 9.90 9.97 1.47
N ASP A 79 8.94 10.18 0.56
CA ASP A 79 7.95 11.26 0.73
C ASP A 79 6.78 10.88 1.66
N LEU A 80 6.22 11.89 2.32
CA LEU A 80 5.14 11.74 3.29
C LEU A 80 3.90 11.05 2.73
N GLN A 81 3.52 11.31 1.47
CA GLN A 81 2.32 10.72 0.90
C GLN A 81 2.53 9.22 0.64
N SER A 82 3.70 8.86 0.13
CA SER A 82 4.08 7.45 -0.06
C SER A 82 4.09 6.70 1.27
N LEU A 83 4.71 7.26 2.32
CA LEU A 83 4.75 6.62 3.63
C LEU A 83 3.39 6.60 4.34
N TYR A 84 2.52 7.58 4.10
CA TYR A 84 1.14 7.56 4.56
C TYR A 84 0.36 6.39 3.95
N VAL A 85 0.51 6.17 2.64
CA VAL A 85 -0.12 5.04 1.94
C VAL A 85 0.45 3.71 2.42
N ALA A 86 1.78 3.59 2.55
CA ALA A 86 2.45 2.44 3.12
C ALA A 86 1.92 2.09 4.53
N ASN A 87 1.73 3.12 5.37
CA ASN A 87 1.17 2.96 6.70
C ASN A 87 -0.29 2.48 6.68
N ASN A 88 -1.10 2.94 5.72
CA ASN A 88 -2.49 2.47 5.57
C ASN A 88 -2.56 1.00 5.14
N VAL A 89 -1.65 0.54 4.29
CA VAL A 89 -1.51 -0.89 3.97
C VAL A 89 -1.15 -1.69 5.23
N CYS A 90 -0.21 -1.19 6.04
CA CYS A 90 0.14 -1.82 7.32
C CYS A 90 -1.06 -1.88 8.28
N LYS A 91 -1.85 -0.79 8.37
CA LYS A 91 -3.10 -0.75 9.15
C LYS A 91 -4.11 -1.79 8.67
N ALA A 92 -4.27 -1.95 7.36
CA ALA A 92 -5.17 -2.94 6.81
C ALA A 92 -4.73 -4.37 7.16
N VAL A 93 -3.44 -4.69 7.00
CA VAL A 93 -2.90 -6.00 7.41
C VAL A 93 -3.13 -6.24 8.91
N GLU A 94 -2.81 -5.27 9.76
CA GLU A 94 -3.01 -5.35 11.20
C GLU A 94 -4.48 -5.59 11.57
N TYR A 95 -5.39 -4.87 10.92
CA TYR A 95 -6.84 -4.98 11.09
C TYR A 95 -7.35 -6.38 10.75
N PHE A 96 -6.99 -6.93 9.58
CA PHE A 96 -7.43 -8.28 9.19
C PHE A 96 -6.79 -9.37 10.05
N ARG A 97 -5.55 -9.19 10.51
CA ARG A 97 -4.93 -10.10 11.48
C ARG A 97 -5.66 -10.13 12.82
N LYS A 98 -6.13 -8.98 13.32
CA LYS A 98 -6.97 -8.93 14.53
C LYS A 98 -8.29 -9.71 14.37
N MET A 99 -8.80 -9.82 13.16
CA MET A 99 -10.01 -10.58 12.83
C MET A 99 -9.74 -12.08 12.54
N GLY A 100 -8.50 -12.55 12.73
CA GLY A 100 -8.11 -13.95 12.57
C GLY A 100 -7.47 -14.30 11.23
N GLY A 101 -7.19 -13.30 10.38
CA GLY A 101 -6.41 -13.50 9.15
C GLY A 101 -4.93 -13.80 9.41
N ASN A 102 -4.27 -14.41 8.44
CA ASN A 102 -2.89 -14.89 8.55
C ASN A 102 -1.89 -14.05 7.74
N VAL A 103 -2.38 -13.20 6.84
CA VAL A 103 -1.55 -12.34 6.00
C VAL A 103 -0.63 -11.44 6.85
N GLY A 104 0.63 -11.33 6.45
CA GLY A 104 1.61 -10.40 7.05
C GLY A 104 2.22 -9.45 6.02
N VAL A 105 3.12 -8.59 6.48
CA VAL A 105 3.97 -7.78 5.60
C VAL A 105 5.33 -8.47 5.46
N ALA A 106 5.77 -8.71 4.23
CA ALA A 106 7.09 -9.27 3.94
C ALA A 106 8.20 -8.25 4.27
N GLY A 107 7.95 -7.00 3.88
CA GLY A 107 8.86 -5.89 4.03
C GLY A 107 8.51 -4.78 3.05
N MET A 108 9.41 -3.81 2.96
CA MET A 108 9.26 -2.63 2.11
C MET A 108 10.34 -2.58 1.03
N ILE A 109 9.95 -2.31 -0.21
CA ILE A 109 10.86 -1.89 -1.28
C ILE A 109 10.94 -0.37 -1.22
N LEU A 110 12.13 0.15 -0.95
CA LEU A 110 12.39 1.58 -1.06
C LEU A 110 12.65 1.90 -2.53
N ASN A 111 11.67 2.48 -3.20
CA ASN A 111 11.77 2.85 -4.61
C ASN A 111 12.08 4.34 -4.75
N LYS A 112 12.93 4.69 -5.72
CA LYS A 112 13.39 6.07 -5.95
C LYS A 112 14.03 6.64 -4.68
N ASP A 113 14.95 5.88 -4.08
CA ASP A 113 15.69 6.34 -2.91
C ASP A 113 16.53 7.58 -3.28
N ASP A 114 16.26 8.69 -2.60
CA ASP A 114 16.99 9.95 -2.70
C ASP A 114 17.94 10.18 -1.52
N GLY A 115 18.05 9.21 -0.60
CA GLY A 115 19.01 9.21 0.51
C GLY A 115 18.61 10.05 1.72
N THR A 116 17.36 10.53 1.77
CA THR A 116 16.82 11.34 2.88
C THR A 116 16.54 10.50 4.13
N GLY A 117 16.14 9.23 3.96
CA GLY A 117 16.15 8.20 5.00
C GLY A 117 14.84 7.98 5.75
N GLU A 118 13.79 8.75 5.47
CA GLU A 118 12.49 8.66 6.13
C GLU A 118 11.83 7.29 5.92
N ALA A 119 12.02 6.67 4.75
CA ALA A 119 11.49 5.33 4.50
C ALA A 119 12.17 4.28 5.39
N ASN A 120 13.49 4.37 5.59
CA ASN A 120 14.20 3.47 6.52
C ASN A 120 13.69 3.66 7.96
N ALA A 121 13.52 4.92 8.40
CA ALA A 121 12.96 5.23 9.71
C ALA A 121 11.51 4.70 9.86
N PHE A 122 10.70 4.80 8.81
CA PHE A 122 9.36 4.22 8.78
C PHE A 122 9.38 2.70 8.91
N ALA A 123 10.24 2.01 8.15
CA ALA A 123 10.36 0.55 8.19
C ALA A 123 10.74 0.06 9.60
N GLU A 124 11.72 0.72 10.22
CA GLU A 124 12.15 0.45 11.59
C GLU A 124 11.00 0.68 12.59
N ALA A 125 10.33 1.84 12.51
CA ALA A 125 9.25 2.20 13.42
C ALA A 125 8.04 1.24 13.34
N VAL A 126 7.72 0.76 12.14
CA VAL A 126 6.61 -0.19 11.90
C VAL A 126 7.04 -1.65 12.12
N GLY A 127 8.34 -1.91 12.26
CA GLY A 127 8.88 -3.25 12.53
C GLY A 127 8.86 -4.16 11.29
N ILE A 128 9.14 -3.62 10.11
CA ILE A 128 9.25 -4.37 8.85
C ILE A 128 10.61 -4.13 8.19
N PRO A 129 11.23 -5.14 7.54
CA PRO A 129 12.52 -4.97 6.90
C PRO A 129 12.41 -4.19 5.59
N VAL A 130 13.46 -3.48 5.22
CA VAL A 130 13.64 -2.99 3.84
C VAL A 130 14.22 -4.14 3.01
N LEU A 131 13.47 -4.59 2.01
CA LEU A 131 13.82 -5.72 1.14
C LEU A 131 14.86 -5.34 0.09
N THR A 132 14.85 -4.09 -0.36
CA THR A 132 15.87 -3.51 -1.25
C THR A 132 15.66 -2.00 -1.32
N ALA A 133 16.70 -1.28 -1.77
CA ALA A 133 16.63 0.13 -2.11
C ALA A 133 16.98 0.32 -3.60
N ILE A 134 16.02 0.81 -4.38
CA ILE A 134 16.18 1.15 -5.78
C ILE A 134 16.49 2.65 -5.85
N PRO A 135 17.69 3.06 -6.31
CA PRO A 135 18.11 4.45 -6.27
C PRO A 135 17.28 5.32 -7.22
N ALA A 136 17.11 6.59 -6.86
CA ALA A 136 16.61 7.61 -7.77
C ALA A 136 17.59 7.79 -8.94
N ASN A 137 17.32 7.10 -10.05
CA ASN A 137 18.23 7.05 -11.20
C ASN A 137 17.53 7.24 -12.54
N GLU A 138 18.15 8.05 -13.40
CA GLU A 138 17.62 8.39 -14.74
C GLU A 138 17.57 7.22 -15.71
N ASP A 139 18.53 6.30 -15.66
CA ASP A 139 18.52 5.11 -16.53
C ASP A 139 17.36 4.17 -16.14
N ILE A 140 17.19 3.91 -14.84
CA ILE A 140 16.06 3.14 -14.30
C ILE A 140 14.74 3.79 -14.73
N ARG A 141 14.59 5.10 -14.53
CA ARG A 141 13.39 5.87 -14.90
C ARG A 141 13.08 5.76 -16.39
N LYS A 142 14.08 5.96 -17.26
CA LYS A 142 13.91 5.86 -18.72
C LYS A 142 13.57 4.45 -19.16
N LYS A 143 14.20 3.43 -18.59
CA LYS A 143 13.89 2.01 -18.89
C LYS A 143 12.46 1.66 -18.49
N SER A 144 12.05 2.04 -17.29
CA SER A 144 10.68 1.86 -16.79
C SER A 144 9.65 2.53 -17.70
N ALA A 145 9.85 3.81 -18.05
CA ALA A 145 8.95 4.56 -18.94
C ALA A 145 8.85 3.97 -20.35
N ASN A 146 9.86 3.22 -20.80
CA ASN A 146 9.88 2.55 -22.10
C ASN A 146 9.51 1.06 -22.02
N TYR A 147 8.93 0.61 -20.89
CA TYR A 147 8.56 -0.80 -20.67
C TYR A 147 9.70 -1.79 -20.86
N GLN A 148 10.93 -1.36 -20.53
CA GLN A 148 12.12 -2.19 -20.63
C GLN A 148 12.40 -2.89 -19.30
N ILE A 149 12.87 -4.14 -19.39
CA ILE A 149 13.39 -4.86 -18.23
C ILE A 149 14.69 -4.19 -17.74
N ILE A 150 14.69 -3.81 -16.46
CA ILE A 150 15.80 -3.13 -15.79
C ILE A 150 16.81 -4.17 -15.25
N GLY A 151 16.36 -5.12 -14.43
CA GLY A 151 17.18 -6.15 -13.79
C GLY A 151 17.50 -7.35 -14.68
N LYS A 152 18.11 -7.14 -15.85
CA LYS A 152 18.59 -8.27 -16.68
C LYS A 152 19.84 -8.89 -16.04
N PRO A 153 19.97 -10.23 -15.97
CA PRO A 153 21.17 -10.88 -15.43
C PRO A 153 22.46 -10.34 -16.05
N GLY A 154 23.46 -10.05 -15.22
CA GLY A 154 24.73 -9.44 -15.62
C GLY A 154 24.67 -7.96 -16.05
N GLY A 155 23.49 -7.34 -16.02
CA GLY A 155 23.31 -5.91 -16.25
C GLY A 155 23.69 -5.06 -15.03
N GLN A 156 23.81 -3.74 -15.23
CA GLN A 156 24.18 -2.78 -14.19
C GLN A 156 23.29 -2.87 -12.93
N TRP A 157 22.00 -3.13 -13.13
CA TRP A 157 21.01 -3.17 -12.04
C TRP A 157 20.68 -4.60 -11.59
N ALA A 158 21.33 -5.62 -12.15
CA ALA A 158 20.98 -7.02 -11.92
C ALA A 158 20.98 -7.39 -10.43
N SER A 159 22.06 -7.06 -9.72
CA SER A 159 22.25 -7.40 -8.32
C SER A 159 21.12 -6.90 -7.42
N ILE A 160 20.60 -5.69 -7.66
CA ILE A 160 19.50 -5.10 -6.88
C ILE A 160 18.24 -5.98 -6.98
N PHE A 161 17.90 -6.43 -8.19
CA PHE A 161 16.70 -7.24 -8.41
C PHE A 161 16.89 -8.72 -8.06
N GLU A 162 18.11 -9.24 -8.20
CA GLU A 162 18.48 -10.59 -7.74
C GLU A 162 18.40 -10.68 -6.20
N GLU A 163 18.94 -9.69 -5.50
CA GLU A 163 18.83 -9.57 -4.04
C GLU A 163 17.36 -9.41 -3.61
N LEU A 164 16.60 -8.54 -4.29
CA LEU A 164 15.17 -8.38 -4.03
C LEU A 164 14.41 -9.71 -4.17
N ALA A 165 14.71 -10.51 -5.19
CA ALA A 165 14.04 -11.79 -5.42
C ALA A 165 14.29 -12.76 -4.25
N ILE A 166 15.53 -12.85 -3.76
CA ILE A 166 15.88 -13.67 -2.60
C ILE A 166 15.16 -13.17 -1.35
N ASN A 167 15.26 -11.86 -1.07
CA ASN A 167 14.66 -11.25 0.11
C ASN A 167 13.14 -11.42 0.14
N VAL A 168 12.47 -11.25 -1.01
CA VAL A 168 11.02 -11.48 -1.12
C VAL A 168 10.67 -12.94 -0.90
N ALA A 169 11.41 -13.89 -1.48
CA ALA A 169 11.15 -15.31 -1.34
C ALA A 169 11.26 -15.75 0.14
N GLU A 170 12.33 -15.35 0.82
CA GLU A 170 12.64 -15.78 2.19
C GLU A 170 11.88 -15.02 3.28
N ALA A 171 11.41 -13.79 3.01
CA ALA A 171 10.76 -12.97 4.01
C ALA A 171 9.51 -13.64 4.62
N PRO A 172 9.40 -13.75 5.96
CA PRO A 172 8.21 -14.27 6.60
C PRO A 172 7.06 -13.24 6.58
N PRO A 173 5.80 -13.68 6.78
CA PRO A 173 4.67 -12.78 6.94
C PRO A 173 4.68 -12.11 8.32
N LEU A 174 5.30 -10.93 8.42
CA LEU A 174 5.43 -10.20 9.68
C LEU A 174 4.13 -9.48 10.06
N ARG A 175 3.94 -9.26 11.36
CA ARG A 175 2.87 -8.39 11.87
C ARG A 175 3.43 -6.98 12.01
N PRO A 176 3.01 -6.01 11.19
CA PRO A 176 3.46 -4.63 11.33
C PRO A 176 2.88 -3.97 12.59
N ALA A 177 3.53 -2.92 13.08
CA ALA A 177 3.06 -2.00 14.11
C ALA A 177 2.78 -0.61 13.47
N PRO A 178 1.60 -0.40 12.86
CA PRO A 178 1.33 0.82 12.10
C PRO A 178 1.33 2.06 12.99
N LEU A 179 1.81 3.17 12.47
CA LEU A 179 1.88 4.45 13.19
C LEU A 179 0.52 5.16 13.20
N ASP A 180 0.25 5.90 14.27
CA ASP A 180 -0.78 6.93 14.24
C ASP A 180 -0.31 8.14 13.41
N GLN A 181 -1.15 9.17 13.33
CA GLN A 181 -0.85 10.34 12.50
C GLN A 181 0.37 11.09 13.02
N ASP A 182 0.46 11.31 14.33
CA ASP A 182 1.55 12.06 14.94
C ASP A 182 2.87 11.28 14.86
N GLY A 183 2.85 9.97 15.07
CA GLY A 183 4.02 9.10 14.91
C GLY A 183 4.56 9.11 13.49
N LEU A 184 3.68 9.11 12.47
CA LEU A 184 4.11 9.21 11.07
C LEU A 184 4.69 10.59 10.76
N LEU A 185 4.04 11.67 11.18
CA LEU A 185 4.54 13.03 10.97
C LEU A 185 5.88 13.25 11.70
N GLY A 186 6.06 12.62 12.86
CA GLY A 186 7.31 12.67 13.63
C GLY A 186 8.53 12.07 12.92
N LEU A 187 8.36 11.35 11.80
CA LEU A 187 9.46 10.87 10.97
C LEU A 187 10.07 11.97 10.10
N PHE A 188 9.39 13.10 9.93
CA PHE A 188 9.75 14.17 9.02
C PHE A 188 10.14 15.44 9.79
N SER A 189 10.98 16.28 9.19
CA SER A 189 11.29 17.59 9.76
C SER A 189 10.06 18.49 9.85
N ALA A 190 10.06 19.42 10.81
CA ALA A 190 8.97 20.38 11.01
C ALA A 190 8.71 21.26 9.77
N ASP A 191 9.76 21.56 9.00
CA ASP A 191 9.68 22.31 7.73
C ASP A 191 8.86 21.57 6.67
N VAL A 192 8.84 20.23 6.71
CA VAL A 192 8.11 19.38 5.75
C VAL A 192 6.67 19.15 6.21
N THR A 193 6.44 19.01 7.51
CA THR A 193 5.11 18.68 8.07
C THR A 193 4.26 19.89 8.40
N GLY A 194 4.87 21.07 8.50
CA GLY A 194 4.19 22.27 8.99
C GLY A 194 3.71 22.12 10.43
N ALA A 195 4.39 21.30 11.25
CA ALA A 195 4.03 21.02 12.65
C ALA A 195 3.90 22.29 13.52
N ASP A 196 4.48 23.41 13.08
CA ASP A 196 4.35 24.72 13.72
C ASP A 196 2.98 25.39 13.49
N TYR A 197 2.13 24.84 12.62
CA TYR A 197 0.83 25.40 12.29
C TYR A 197 -0.31 24.75 13.08
N ALA A 198 -0.84 25.46 14.07
CA ALA A 198 -1.99 25.02 14.83
C ALA A 198 -3.29 25.16 14.02
N LEU A 199 -3.91 24.03 13.65
CA LEU A 199 -5.23 24.00 13.02
C LEU A 199 -6.29 24.55 13.99
N LYS A 200 -7.00 25.59 13.56
CA LYS A 200 -8.19 26.09 14.27
C LYS A 200 -9.42 25.40 13.70
N PRO A 201 -10.24 24.70 14.51
CA PRO A 201 -11.49 24.13 14.04
C PRO A 201 -12.35 25.19 13.35
N ALA A 202 -12.92 24.83 12.20
CA ALA A 202 -13.83 25.72 11.48
C ALA A 202 -15.05 26.03 12.34
N THR A 203 -15.44 27.30 12.42
CA THR A 203 -16.66 27.70 13.12
C THR A 203 -17.89 27.35 12.27
N GLN A 204 -19.06 27.31 12.92
CA GLN A 204 -20.33 27.18 12.20
C GLN A 204 -20.57 28.33 11.20
N ALA A 205 -19.99 29.50 11.46
CA ALA A 205 -20.04 30.63 10.52
C ALA A 205 -19.14 30.38 9.30
N ASP A 206 -17.91 29.87 9.51
CA ASP A 206 -16.97 29.53 8.43
C ASP A 206 -17.56 28.49 7.47
N MET A 207 -18.24 27.48 8.01
CA MET A 207 -18.84 26.41 7.21
C MET A 207 -20.14 26.81 6.46
N ARG A 208 -20.86 27.83 6.94
CA ARG A 208 -22.24 28.12 6.49
C ARG A 208 -22.41 29.50 5.85
N GLY A 209 -21.37 30.34 5.87
CA GLY A 209 -21.36 31.66 5.26
C GLY A 209 -22.34 32.67 5.88
N ALA A 210 -22.89 32.40 7.06
CA ALA A 210 -23.87 33.24 7.73
C ALA A 210 -23.79 33.11 9.27
N ALA A 211 -24.39 34.07 9.99
CA ALA A 211 -24.52 34.02 11.44
C ALA A 211 -25.29 32.75 11.88
N TYR A 212 -24.59 31.82 12.53
CA TYR A 212 -25.19 30.61 13.07
C TYR A 212 -25.90 30.90 14.39
N VAL A 213 -27.22 30.68 14.42
CA VAL A 213 -28.00 30.67 15.66
C VAL A 213 -28.04 29.23 16.17
N ALA A 214 -27.38 28.98 17.30
CA ALA A 214 -27.45 27.69 17.98
C ALA A 214 -28.91 27.40 18.38
N LYS A 215 -29.48 26.32 17.85
CA LYS A 215 -30.79 25.83 18.25
C LYS A 215 -30.59 24.56 19.08
N PRO A 216 -31.40 24.34 20.14
CA PRO A 216 -31.37 23.09 20.88
C PRO A 216 -31.57 21.91 19.92
N SER A 217 -30.68 20.90 19.99
CA SER A 217 -30.88 19.67 19.23
C SER A 217 -32.13 18.96 19.73
N LEU A 218 -32.96 18.47 18.80
CA LEU A 218 -34.04 17.54 19.11
C LEU A 218 -33.55 16.08 19.09
N GLU A 219 -32.25 15.85 18.85
CA GLU A 219 -31.68 14.51 18.96
C GLU A 219 -31.86 14.00 20.39
N VAL A 220 -32.47 12.83 20.47
CA VAL A 220 -32.47 12.03 21.68
C VAL A 220 -31.08 11.43 21.79
N VAL A 221 -30.25 11.97 22.68
CA VAL A 221 -28.94 11.40 23.01
C VAL A 221 -29.20 10.20 23.92
N TYR A 222 -29.03 9.00 23.39
CA TYR A 222 -29.34 7.76 24.11
C TYR A 222 -28.27 7.36 25.14
N ASP A 223 -27.05 7.89 25.04
CA ASP A 223 -25.95 7.48 25.91
C ASP A 223 -25.24 8.67 26.56
N ALA A 224 -25.44 8.83 27.87
CA ALA A 224 -24.36 9.22 28.76
C ALA A 224 -23.70 7.91 29.22
N ALA A 225 -22.69 7.45 28.47
CA ALA A 225 -21.89 6.32 28.93
C ALA A 225 -21.24 6.70 30.27
N VAL A 226 -21.65 5.99 31.33
CA VAL A 226 -20.98 5.95 32.64
C VAL A 226 -19.69 5.16 32.50
#